data_AF-A0AAU8AES9-F1
#
_entry.id   AF-A0AAU8AES9-F1
#
_cell.length_a   1.000
_cell.length_b   1.000
_cell.length_c   1.000
_cell.angle_alpha   90.00
_cell.angle_beta   90.00
_cell.angle_gamma   90.00
#
_symmetry.space_group_name_H-M   'P 1'
#
loop_
_entity.id
_entity.type
_entity.pdbx_description
1 polymer ?
#
loop_
_entity_poly.entity_id
_entity_poly.type
_entity_poly.pdbx_seq_one_letter_code
_entity_poly.pdbx_strand_id
1 'polypeptide(L)'
;MTRARVLDPVSRASEILFGLIMVLTFTASLNAAESGPSDVRLMLIAALGCNLAWGLIDAAMYLMSAQAEGAMSHQALERVRMARSPALAHDEIRAALPPLLSGLLDDGDLEKIRARLTAGEPGDARRLTSGDWRAAVAVFALVFLSTLPVALPFLLIGDPKRALWTSHAVAIASLFLAGYSLGRHWLRPLRVGLAMVALGLVLVGIALALGG
;
A
#
# COMPACT_ATOMS: atom_id res chain seq x y z
N MET A 1 0.35 -13.74 -11.90
CA MET A 1 1.14 -13.27 -10.72
C MET A 1 0.40 -12.26 -9.83
N THR A 2 -0.83 -11.86 -10.15
CA THR A 2 -1.61 -10.83 -9.43
C THR A 2 -1.98 -11.15 -7.97
N ARG A 3 -2.07 -12.45 -7.63
CA ARG A 3 -2.46 -12.89 -6.28
C ARG A 3 -1.42 -12.60 -5.20
N ALA A 4 -0.15 -12.40 -5.59
CA ALA A 4 0.95 -12.23 -4.65
C ALA A 4 0.97 -10.84 -3.99
N ARG A 5 0.52 -9.77 -4.68
CA ARG A 5 0.56 -8.40 -4.14
C ARG A 5 -0.57 -8.06 -3.17
N VAL A 6 -1.78 -8.58 -3.41
CA VAL A 6 -2.89 -8.45 -2.44
C VAL A 6 -2.55 -9.10 -1.09
N LEU A 7 -1.61 -10.05 -1.08
CA LEU A 7 -1.13 -10.73 0.10
C LEU A 7 0.25 -10.24 0.56
N ASP A 8 0.90 -9.31 -0.15
CA ASP A 8 2.23 -8.83 0.25
C ASP A 8 2.11 -8.08 1.59
N PRO A 9 2.71 -8.59 2.68
CA PRO A 9 2.52 -8.01 4.00
C PRO A 9 3.03 -6.57 4.08
N VAL A 10 4.08 -6.24 3.32
CA VAL A 10 4.75 -4.94 3.37
C VAL A 10 3.94 -3.87 2.64
N SER A 11 3.41 -4.16 1.45
CA SER A 11 2.48 -3.28 0.74
C SER A 11 1.26 -2.97 1.61
N ARG A 12 0.59 -4.01 2.15
CA ARG A 12 -0.59 -3.81 3.01
C ARG A 12 -0.30 -2.99 4.26
N ALA A 13 0.83 -3.22 4.91
CA ALA A 13 1.18 -2.48 6.11
C ALA A 13 1.49 -1.01 5.81
N SER A 14 2.12 -0.74 4.66
CA SER A 14 2.36 0.63 4.18
C SER A 14 1.06 1.35 3.84
N GLU A 15 0.13 0.68 3.15
CA GLU A 15 -1.20 1.22 2.80
C GLU A 15 -2.01 1.60 4.05
N ILE A 16 -2.04 0.70 5.04
CA ILE A 16 -2.69 0.95 6.34
C ILE A 16 -2.00 2.11 7.07
N LEU A 17 -0.67 2.12 7.11
CA LEU A 17 0.11 3.16 7.77
C LEU A 17 -0.22 4.53 7.19
N PHE A 18 -0.11 4.69 5.87
CA PHE A 18 -0.39 5.96 5.19
C PHE A 18 -1.84 6.39 5.37
N GLY A 19 -2.80 5.46 5.27
CA GLY A 19 -4.22 5.78 5.51
C GLY A 19 -4.49 6.29 6.91
N LEU A 20 -3.92 5.63 7.93
CA LEU A 20 -4.08 6.04 9.33
C LEU A 20 -3.41 7.40 9.60
N ILE A 21 -2.22 7.66 9.05
CA ILE A 21 -1.53 8.96 9.20
C ILE A 21 -2.34 10.08 8.57
N MET A 22 -2.90 9.85 7.38
CA MET A 22 -3.65 10.87 6.64
C MET A 22 -4.95 11.24 7.37
N VAL A 23 -5.67 10.24 7.88
CA VAL A 23 -6.86 10.45 8.72
C VAL A 23 -6.50 11.21 9.98
N LEU A 24 -5.47 10.75 10.71
CA LEU A 24 -5.03 11.40 11.93
C LEU A 24 -4.64 12.86 11.69
N THR A 25 -3.91 13.12 10.60
CA THR A 25 -3.53 14.47 10.17
C THR A 25 -4.75 15.32 9.90
N PHE A 26 -5.70 14.84 9.09
CA PHE A 26 -6.89 15.60 8.73
C PHE A 26 -7.79 15.89 9.93
N THR A 27 -7.97 14.91 10.83
CA THR A 27 -8.74 15.10 12.07
C THR A 27 -8.01 16.00 13.07
N ALA A 28 -6.68 15.94 13.12
CA ALA A 28 -5.86 16.80 13.96
C ALA A 28 -5.92 18.25 13.45
N SER A 29 -5.89 18.47 12.12
CA SER A 29 -6.01 19.79 11.52
C SER A 29 -7.38 20.42 11.75
N LEU A 30 -8.46 19.65 11.56
CA LEU A 30 -9.80 20.15 11.87
C LEU A 30 -9.95 20.52 13.35
N ASN A 31 -9.28 19.79 14.26
CA ASN A 31 -9.31 20.11 15.68
C ASN A 31 -8.54 21.39 16.04
N ALA A 32 -7.43 21.67 15.37
CA ALA A 32 -6.61 22.85 15.63
C ALA A 32 -7.15 24.11 14.93
N ALA A 33 -7.83 23.97 13.79
CA ALA A 33 -8.48 25.07 13.08
C ALA A 33 -9.80 25.53 13.74
N GLU A 34 -10.56 24.66 14.42
CA GLU A 34 -11.84 25.01 15.03
C GLU A 34 -11.72 25.47 16.50
N SER A 35 -11.72 26.78 16.72
CA SER A 35 -11.84 27.42 18.04
C SER A 35 -13.30 27.55 18.53
N GLY A 36 -14.14 26.54 18.27
CA GLY A 36 -15.58 26.53 18.62
C GLY A 36 -16.06 25.12 19.04
N PRO A 37 -17.33 24.94 19.47
CA PRO A 37 -17.88 23.61 19.73
C PRO A 37 -17.95 22.83 18.42
N SER A 38 -16.88 22.10 18.12
CA SER A 38 -16.77 21.21 16.95
C SER A 38 -17.92 20.21 16.97
N ASP A 39 -18.78 20.26 15.96
CA ASP A 39 -19.90 19.31 15.84
C ASP A 39 -19.32 17.92 15.59
N VAL A 40 -19.57 16.98 16.50
CA VAL A 40 -19.15 15.56 16.36
C VAL A 40 -19.58 15.01 15.00
N ARG A 41 -20.73 15.47 14.48
CA ARG A 41 -21.22 15.08 13.17
C ARG A 41 -20.32 15.56 12.02
N LEU A 42 -19.76 16.76 12.13
CA LEU A 42 -18.80 17.28 11.15
C LEU A 42 -17.49 16.48 11.19
N MET A 43 -16.99 16.18 12.40
CA MET A 43 -15.79 15.35 12.59
C MET A 43 -15.98 13.94 12.02
N LEU A 44 -17.15 13.34 12.23
CA LEU A 44 -17.51 12.04 11.68
C LEU A 44 -17.56 12.06 10.15
N ILE A 45 -18.22 13.06 9.55
CA ILE A 45 -18.31 13.20 8.09
C ILE A 45 -16.90 13.39 7.51
N ALA A 46 -16.06 14.21 8.15
CA ALA A 46 -14.69 14.41 7.74
C ALA A 46 -13.86 13.11 7.83
N ALA A 47 -13.94 12.38 8.94
CA ALA A 47 -13.22 11.12 9.11
C ALA A 47 -13.65 10.06 8.09
N LEU A 48 -14.96 9.89 7.86
CA LEU A 48 -15.48 8.93 6.89
C LEU A 48 -15.17 9.34 5.44
N GLY A 49 -15.28 10.63 5.12
CA GLY A 49 -14.94 11.17 3.81
C GLY A 49 -13.45 10.99 3.49
N CYS A 50 -12.58 11.27 4.45
CA CYS A 50 -11.14 11.04 4.35
C CYS A 50 -10.82 9.55 4.13
N ASN A 51 -11.41 8.65 4.94
CA ASN A 51 -11.26 7.21 4.80
C ASN A 51 -11.69 6.69 3.42
N LEU A 52 -12.83 7.17 2.93
CA LEU A 52 -13.37 6.78 1.63
C LEU A 52 -12.46 7.25 0.50
N ALA A 53 -12.06 8.53 0.53
CA ALA A 53 -11.18 9.11 -0.49
C ALA A 53 -9.84 8.37 -0.56
N TRP A 54 -9.22 8.11 0.59
CA TRP A 54 -7.95 7.39 0.66
C TRP A 54 -8.07 5.96 0.12
N GLY A 55 -9.09 5.21 0.53
CA GLY A 55 -9.31 3.85 0.02
C GLY A 55 -9.50 3.82 -1.51
N LEU A 56 -10.19 4.83 -2.08
CA LEU A 56 -10.37 4.95 -3.53
C LEU A 56 -9.06 5.26 -4.26
N ILE A 57 -8.25 6.17 -3.71
CA ILE A 57 -6.92 6.50 -4.24
C ILE A 57 -6.05 5.24 -4.24
N ASP A 58 -6.05 4.47 -3.16
CA ASP A 58 -5.23 3.28 -3.02
C ASP A 58 -5.64 2.18 -4.01
N ALA A 59 -6.95 1.97 -4.18
CA ALA A 59 -7.47 1.06 -5.21
C ALA A 59 -7.08 1.51 -6.63
N ALA A 60 -7.11 2.80 -6.92
CA ALA A 60 -6.66 3.35 -8.21
C ALA A 60 -5.16 3.16 -8.40
N MET A 61 -4.34 3.44 -7.38
CA MET A 61 -2.89 3.23 -7.41
C MET A 61 -2.53 1.75 -7.59
N TYR A 62 -3.29 0.84 -6.98
CA TYR A 62 -3.16 -0.60 -7.20
C TYR A 62 -3.39 -0.96 -8.67
N LEU A 63 -4.47 -0.46 -9.30
CA LEU A 63 -4.75 -0.72 -10.71
C LEU A 63 -3.68 -0.13 -11.62
N MET A 64 -3.22 1.10 -11.35
CA MET A 64 -2.11 1.72 -12.07
C MET A 64 -0.84 0.89 -11.98
N SER A 65 -0.50 0.40 -10.78
CA SER A 65 0.66 -0.47 -10.56
C SER A 65 0.54 -1.80 -11.31
N ALA A 66 -0.64 -2.43 -11.23
CA ALA A 66 -0.92 -3.69 -11.91
C ALA A 66 -0.82 -3.57 -13.44
N GLN A 67 -1.19 -2.41 -14.00
CA GLN A 67 -1.04 -2.10 -15.41
C GLN A 67 0.43 -1.78 -15.77
N ALA A 68 1.11 -0.97 -14.96
CA ALA A 68 2.51 -0.62 -15.16
C ALA A 68 3.42 -1.85 -15.13
N GLU A 69 3.20 -2.78 -14.21
CA GLU A 69 3.91 -4.07 -14.18
C GLU A 69 3.69 -4.90 -15.44
N GLY A 70 2.45 -4.92 -15.93
CA GLY A 70 2.12 -5.58 -17.18
C GLY A 70 2.90 -4.99 -18.36
N ALA A 71 2.92 -3.66 -18.43
CA ALA A 71 3.66 -2.93 -19.46
C ALA A 71 5.18 -3.14 -19.36
N MET A 72 5.75 -3.06 -18.14
CA MET A 72 7.18 -3.30 -17.91
C MET A 72 7.58 -4.74 -18.24
N SER A 73 6.77 -5.72 -17.86
CA SER A 73 7.02 -7.13 -18.18
C SER A 73 6.99 -7.39 -19.68
N HIS A 74 6.02 -6.79 -20.38
CA HIS A 74 5.93 -6.85 -21.84
C HIS A 74 7.14 -6.17 -22.50
N GLN A 75 7.55 -4.99 -22.00
CA GLN A 75 8.71 -4.28 -22.53
C GLN A 75 10.01 -5.08 -22.32
N ALA A 76 10.18 -5.72 -21.16
CA ALA A 76 11.32 -6.59 -20.89
C ALA A 76 11.36 -7.78 -21.86
N LEU A 77 10.21 -8.43 -22.13
CA LEU A 77 10.12 -9.50 -23.12
C LEU A 77 10.49 -9.03 -24.52
N GLU A 78 9.99 -7.87 -24.94
CA GLU A 78 10.31 -7.27 -26.24
C GLU A 78 11.79 -6.94 -26.38
N ARG A 79 12.45 -6.42 -25.33
CA ARG A 79 13.91 -6.19 -25.35
C ARG A 79 14.69 -7.49 -25.55
N VAL A 80 14.30 -8.58 -24.89
CA VAL A 80 14.92 -9.90 -25.07
C VAL A 80 14.73 -10.41 -26.50
N ARG A 81 13.56 -10.19 -27.11
CA ARG A 81 13.26 -10.64 -28.48
C ARG A 81 13.96 -9.81 -29.56
N MET A 82 14.09 -8.51 -29.33
CA MET A 82 14.70 -7.55 -30.26
C MET A 82 16.22 -7.40 -30.07
N ALA A 83 16.79 -8.12 -29.10
CA ALA A 83 18.23 -8.12 -28.84
C ALA A 83 19.00 -8.63 -30.07
N ARG A 84 20.06 -7.90 -30.44
CA ARG A 84 20.84 -8.18 -31.66
C ARG A 84 21.76 -9.39 -31.53
N SER A 85 21.98 -9.88 -30.32
CA SER A 85 22.80 -11.05 -30.04
C SER A 85 22.29 -11.80 -28.80
N PRO A 86 22.60 -13.10 -28.67
CA PRO A 86 22.26 -13.88 -27.48
C PRO A 86 22.82 -13.28 -26.18
N ALA A 87 24.06 -12.77 -26.21
CA ALA A 87 24.69 -12.12 -25.06
C ALA A 87 23.90 -10.90 -24.56
N LEU A 88 23.45 -10.02 -25.46
CA LEU A 88 22.63 -8.87 -25.08
C LEU A 88 21.26 -9.29 -24.54
N ALA A 89 20.70 -10.39 -25.06
CA ALA A 89 19.45 -10.93 -24.54
C ALA A 89 19.61 -11.53 -23.12
N HIS A 90 20.76 -12.18 -22.86
CA HIS A 90 21.10 -12.70 -21.53
C HIS A 90 21.24 -11.58 -20.51
N ASP A 91 21.85 -10.45 -20.88
CA ASP A 91 21.95 -9.26 -20.03
C ASP A 91 20.57 -8.68 -19.67
N GLU A 92 19.66 -8.58 -20.63
CA GLU A 92 18.27 -8.13 -20.39
C GLU A 92 17.52 -9.10 -19.46
N ILE A 93 17.69 -10.42 -19.64
CA ILE A 93 17.11 -11.42 -18.72
C ILE A 93 17.69 -11.26 -17.31
N ARG A 94 19.02 -11.07 -17.21
CA ARG A 94 19.72 -10.88 -15.93
C ARG A 94 19.25 -9.62 -15.20
N ALA A 95 19.04 -8.53 -15.93
CA ALA A 95 18.54 -7.26 -15.40
C ALA A 95 17.08 -7.34 -14.91
N ALA A 96 16.28 -8.25 -15.47
CA ALA A 96 14.89 -8.48 -15.05
C ALA A 96 14.77 -9.40 -13.82
N LEU A 97 15.84 -10.13 -13.46
CA LEU A 97 15.84 -11.08 -12.34
C LEU A 97 16.27 -10.43 -11.02
N PRO A 98 15.73 -10.90 -9.88
CA PRO A 98 16.25 -10.53 -8.57
C PRO A 98 17.76 -10.82 -8.45
N PRO A 99 18.54 -9.98 -7.76
CA PRO A 99 20.00 -10.13 -7.65
C PRO A 99 20.46 -11.50 -7.12
N LEU A 100 19.66 -12.10 -6.24
CA LEU A 100 19.95 -13.43 -5.69
C LEU A 100 19.86 -14.55 -6.73
N LEU A 101 18.99 -14.40 -7.73
CA LEU A 101 18.78 -15.41 -8.77
C LEU A 101 19.70 -15.19 -9.97
N SER A 102 20.01 -13.92 -10.29
CA SER A 102 20.92 -13.60 -11.39
C SER A 102 22.29 -14.24 -11.19
N GLY A 103 22.85 -14.21 -9.97
CA GLY A 103 24.15 -14.82 -9.66
C GLY A 103 24.19 -16.36 -9.72
N LEU A 104 23.05 -17.04 -9.78
CA LEU A 104 22.96 -18.51 -9.78
C LEU A 104 22.83 -19.11 -11.19
N LEU A 105 22.44 -18.31 -12.18
CA LEU A 105 22.21 -18.78 -13.55
C LEU A 105 23.47 -18.61 -14.40
N ASP A 106 23.86 -19.70 -15.05
CA ASP A 106 24.89 -19.70 -16.08
C ASP A 106 24.31 -19.31 -17.45
N ASP A 107 25.20 -19.11 -18.43
CA ASP A 107 24.81 -18.71 -19.78
C ASP A 107 23.96 -19.78 -20.49
N GLY A 108 24.13 -21.06 -20.12
CA GLY A 108 23.35 -22.17 -20.68
C GLY A 108 21.89 -22.13 -20.21
N ASP A 109 21.65 -21.77 -18.95
CA ASP A 109 20.32 -21.58 -18.40
C ASP A 109 19.66 -20.32 -18.94
N LEU A 110 20.40 -19.22 -19.04
CA LEU A 110 19.91 -17.99 -19.68
C LEU A 110 19.55 -18.23 -21.15
N GLU A 111 20.30 -19.08 -21.86
CA GLU A 111 20.00 -19.45 -23.24
C GLU A 111 18.71 -20.28 -23.36
N LYS A 112 18.47 -21.23 -22.46
CA LYS A 112 17.20 -21.97 -22.41
C LYS A 112 16.02 -21.02 -22.16
N ILE A 113 16.19 -20.04 -21.28
CA ILE A 113 15.16 -19.04 -20.98
C ILE A 113 14.92 -18.18 -22.22
N ARG A 114 15.97 -17.61 -22.82
CA ARG A 114 15.90 -16.81 -24.05
C ARG A 114 15.16 -17.57 -25.15
N ALA A 115 15.56 -18.81 -25.43
CA ALA A 115 14.96 -19.65 -26.46
C ALA A 115 13.45 -19.84 -26.23
N ARG A 116 13.01 -20.08 -24.99
CA ARG A 116 11.59 -20.20 -24.64
C ARG A 116 10.84 -18.88 -24.80
N LEU A 117 11.44 -17.75 -24.40
CA LEU A 117 10.83 -16.42 -24.51
C LEU A 117 10.68 -15.97 -25.98
N THR A 118 11.65 -16.31 -26.84
CA THR A 118 11.61 -16.04 -28.28
C THR A 118 10.64 -16.97 -29.01
N ALA A 119 10.54 -18.24 -28.62
CA ALA A 119 9.65 -19.22 -29.25
C ALA A 119 8.17 -19.06 -28.86
N GLY A 120 7.87 -18.42 -27.73
CA GLY A 120 6.49 -18.15 -27.33
C GLY A 120 5.80 -17.13 -28.24
N GLU A 121 4.48 -17.18 -28.37
CA GLU A 121 3.75 -16.14 -29.10
C GLU A 121 3.87 -14.77 -28.41
N PRO A 122 3.77 -13.64 -29.16
CA PRO A 122 3.61 -12.33 -28.55
C PRO A 122 2.34 -12.29 -27.73
N GLY A 123 2.49 -12.24 -26.41
CA GLY A 123 1.38 -11.93 -25.53
C GLY A 123 1.08 -10.44 -25.64
N ASP A 124 -0.18 -10.07 -25.89
CA ASP A 124 -0.58 -8.67 -25.88
C ASP A 124 -0.20 -7.97 -24.57
N ALA A 125 0.04 -6.66 -24.65
CA ALA A 125 0.19 -5.82 -23.47
C ALA A 125 -0.95 -6.10 -22.49
N ARG A 126 -0.61 -6.61 -21.30
CA ARG A 126 -1.58 -7.11 -20.31
C ARG A 126 -2.57 -6.00 -19.96
N ARG A 127 -3.82 -6.16 -20.41
CA ARG A 127 -4.93 -5.30 -19.98
C ARG A 127 -5.36 -5.67 -18.57
N LEU A 128 -5.96 -4.70 -17.86
CA LEU A 128 -6.58 -4.97 -16.57
C LEU A 128 -7.65 -6.04 -16.71
N THR A 129 -7.55 -7.07 -15.88
CA THR A 129 -8.48 -8.19 -15.85
C THR A 129 -9.53 -8.00 -14.76
N SER A 130 -10.63 -8.76 -14.80
CA SER A 130 -11.59 -8.81 -13.68
C SER A 130 -10.95 -9.29 -12.37
N GLY A 131 -9.80 -9.96 -12.43
CA GLY A 131 -9.00 -10.28 -11.26
C GLY A 131 -8.35 -9.04 -10.63
N ASP A 132 -7.83 -8.13 -11.45
CA ASP A 132 -7.20 -6.88 -10.97
C ASP A 132 -8.25 -5.96 -10.32
N TRP A 133 -9.45 -5.86 -10.88
CA TRP A 133 -10.55 -5.09 -10.28
C TRP A 133 -11.03 -5.66 -8.94
N ARG A 134 -11.17 -6.98 -8.82
CA ARG A 134 -11.51 -7.61 -7.53
C ARG A 134 -10.43 -7.36 -6.47
N ALA A 135 -9.17 -7.39 -6.88
CA ALA A 135 -8.06 -7.07 -6.00
C ALA A 135 -8.07 -5.60 -5.54
N ALA A 136 -8.36 -4.66 -6.46
CA ALA A 136 -8.52 -3.25 -6.12
C ALA A 136 -9.66 -3.02 -5.13
N VAL A 137 -10.80 -3.69 -5.31
CA VAL A 137 -11.91 -3.66 -4.34
C VAL A 137 -11.50 -4.26 -3.00
N ALA A 138 -10.69 -5.32 -2.99
CA ALA A 138 -10.18 -5.90 -1.76
C ALA A 138 -9.23 -4.95 -1.01
N VAL A 139 -8.35 -4.24 -1.73
CA VAL A 139 -7.47 -3.19 -1.17
C VAL A 139 -8.31 -2.04 -0.60
N PHE A 140 -9.26 -1.52 -1.38
CA PHE A 140 -10.23 -0.52 -0.90
C PHE A 140 -10.91 -0.95 0.39
N ALA A 141 -11.50 -2.15 0.40
CA ALA A 141 -12.24 -2.66 1.55
C ALA A 141 -11.31 -2.85 2.74
N LEU A 142 -10.09 -3.33 2.52
CA LEU A 142 -9.10 -3.52 3.57
C LEU A 142 -8.72 -2.20 4.23
N VAL A 143 -8.39 -1.19 3.44
CA VAL A 143 -8.04 0.15 3.92
C VAL A 143 -9.21 0.77 4.65
N PHE A 144 -10.39 0.84 4.00
CA PHE A 144 -11.59 1.45 4.56
C PHE A 144 -12.02 0.77 5.87
N LEU A 145 -12.10 -0.58 5.90
CA LEU A 145 -12.49 -1.31 7.10
C LEU A 145 -11.44 -1.22 8.21
N SER A 146 -10.15 -1.07 7.87
CA SER A 146 -9.08 -0.92 8.88
C SER A 146 -9.13 0.45 9.58
N THR A 147 -9.68 1.47 8.92
CA THR A 147 -9.79 2.83 9.47
C THR A 147 -11.16 3.13 10.07
N LEU A 148 -12.19 2.32 9.80
CA LEU A 148 -13.50 2.43 10.44
C LEU A 148 -13.48 2.43 11.98
N PRO A 149 -12.69 1.59 12.68
CA PRO A 149 -12.62 1.63 14.13
C PRO A 149 -12.22 3.00 14.68
N VAL A 150 -11.42 3.76 13.94
CA VAL A 150 -10.98 5.12 14.33
C VAL A 150 -12.12 6.13 14.22
N ALA A 151 -13.06 5.92 13.29
CA ALA A 151 -14.25 6.76 13.13
C ALA A 151 -15.38 6.42 14.13
N LEU A 152 -15.39 5.19 14.67
CA LEU A 152 -16.46 4.68 15.54
C LEU A 152 -16.69 5.54 16.80
N PRO A 153 -15.69 6.09 17.49
CA PRO A 153 -15.91 6.96 18.65
C PRO A 153 -16.76 8.18 18.35
N PHE A 154 -16.69 8.75 17.15
CA PHE A 154 -17.53 9.88 16.75
C PHE A 154 -19.00 9.49 16.52
N LEU A 155 -19.32 8.21 16.32
CA LEU A 155 -20.70 7.71 16.27
C LEU A 155 -21.29 7.47 17.66
N LEU A 156 -20.45 7.05 18.61
CA LEU A 156 -20.89 6.57 19.92
C LEU A 156 -20.82 7.63 21.02
N ILE A 157 -19.97 8.64 20.85
CA ILE A 157 -19.65 9.64 21.88
C ILE A 157 -20.09 11.01 21.42
N GLY A 158 -21.10 11.58 22.09
CA GLY A 158 -21.61 12.92 21.78
C GLY A 158 -20.74 14.09 22.27
N ASP A 159 -19.78 13.83 23.16
CA ASP A 159 -18.80 14.83 23.60
C ASP A 159 -17.62 14.87 22.61
N PRO A 160 -17.37 15.99 21.91
CA PRO A 160 -16.34 16.07 20.88
C PRO A 160 -14.92 15.79 21.39
N LYS A 161 -14.59 16.28 22.58
CA LYS A 161 -13.26 16.10 23.17
C LYS A 161 -13.04 14.64 23.51
N ARG A 162 -14.02 14.00 24.16
CA ARG A 162 -13.94 12.57 24.50
C ARG A 162 -13.91 11.69 23.24
N ALA A 163 -14.70 12.01 22.23
CA ALA A 163 -14.71 11.30 20.95
C ALA A 163 -13.33 11.33 20.28
N LEU A 164 -12.70 12.50 20.24
CA LEU A 164 -11.36 12.68 19.68
C LEU A 164 -10.28 11.89 20.42
N TRP A 165 -10.21 12.01 21.76
CA TRP A 165 -9.22 11.27 22.56
C TRP A 165 -9.39 9.75 22.41
N THR A 166 -10.64 9.28 22.36
CA THR A 166 -10.93 7.85 22.14
C THR A 166 -10.53 7.42 20.74
N SER A 167 -10.79 8.26 19.72
CA SER A 167 -10.36 8.02 18.34
C SER A 167 -8.83 7.90 18.22
N HIS A 168 -8.08 8.81 18.83
CA HIS A 168 -6.62 8.75 18.87
C HIS A 168 -6.11 7.46 19.54
N ALA A 169 -6.72 7.05 20.66
CA ALA A 169 -6.34 5.81 21.34
C ALA A 169 -6.59 4.58 20.44
N VAL A 170 -7.73 4.54 19.74
CA VAL A 170 -8.04 3.47 18.78
C VAL A 170 -7.05 3.47 17.62
N ALA A 171 -6.70 4.64 17.07
CA ALA A 171 -5.74 4.73 15.98
C ALA A 171 -4.34 4.24 16.39
N ILE A 172 -3.86 4.59 17.58
CA ILE A 172 -2.59 4.10 18.12
C ILE A 172 -2.63 2.57 18.27
N ALA A 173 -3.73 2.03 18.81
CA ALA A 173 -3.91 0.58 18.93
C ALA A 173 -3.91 -0.11 17.55
N SER A 174 -4.62 0.45 16.57
CA SER A 174 -4.64 -0.05 15.19
C SER A 174 -3.26 -0.04 14.54
N LEU A 175 -2.49 1.05 14.70
CA LEU A 175 -1.10 1.14 14.22
C LEU A 175 -0.22 0.06 14.84
N PHE A 176 -0.32 -0.13 16.16
CA PHE A 176 0.43 -1.17 16.87
C PHE A 176 0.06 -2.57 16.36
N LEU A 177 -1.23 -2.88 16.24
CA LEU A 177 -1.72 -4.19 15.79
C LEU A 177 -1.31 -4.47 14.34
N ALA A 178 -1.39 -3.47 13.47
CA ALA A 178 -0.92 -3.58 12.09
C ALA A 178 0.58 -3.88 12.03
N GLY A 179 1.40 -3.12 12.77
CA GLY A 179 2.85 -3.33 12.82
C GLY A 179 3.24 -4.63 13.51
N TYR A 180 2.54 -5.04 14.56
CA TYR A 180 2.71 -6.34 15.20
C TYR A 180 2.42 -7.47 14.21
N SER A 181 1.34 -7.34 13.43
CA SER A 181 0.97 -8.31 12.40
C SER A 181 2.03 -8.41 11.29
N LEU A 182 2.57 -7.27 10.85
CA LEU A 182 3.69 -7.22 9.90
C LEU A 182 4.94 -7.91 10.47
N GLY A 183 5.34 -7.53 11.68
CA GLY A 183 6.58 -8.04 12.29
C GLY A 183 6.53 -9.51 12.68
N ARG A 184 5.35 -10.15 12.70
CA ARG A 184 5.24 -11.62 12.79
C ARG A 184 5.88 -12.32 11.59
N HIS A 185 5.90 -11.69 10.42
CA HIS A 185 6.56 -12.23 9.22
C HIS A 185 8.08 -11.97 9.24
N TRP A 186 8.57 -11.08 10.10
CA TRP A 186 9.98 -10.61 10.17
C TRP A 186 10.65 -10.96 11.51
N LEU A 187 10.13 -11.94 12.26
CA LEU A 187 10.69 -12.47 13.53
C LEU A 187 10.82 -11.47 14.71
N ARG A 188 10.31 -10.23 14.62
CA ARG A 188 10.36 -9.20 15.70
C ARG A 188 9.08 -8.35 15.80
N PRO A 189 7.90 -8.95 16.09
CA PRO A 189 6.60 -8.28 16.02
C PRO A 189 6.45 -7.07 16.94
N LEU A 190 6.91 -7.16 18.19
CA LEU A 190 6.82 -6.06 19.15
C LEU A 190 7.60 -4.81 18.70
N ARG A 191 8.80 -4.99 18.14
CA ARG A 191 9.63 -3.86 17.70
C ARG A 191 9.01 -3.15 16.50
N VAL A 192 8.47 -3.92 15.56
CA VAL A 192 7.80 -3.36 14.37
C VAL A 192 6.51 -2.64 14.76
N GLY A 193 5.71 -3.21 15.67
CA GLY A 193 4.52 -2.54 16.23
C GLY A 193 4.84 -1.21 16.90
N LEU A 194 5.84 -1.18 17.79
CA LEU A 194 6.29 0.05 18.45
C LEU A 194 6.86 1.07 17.47
N ALA A 195 7.65 0.62 16.48
CA ALA A 195 8.19 1.49 15.44
C ALA A 195 7.09 2.13 14.59
N MET A 196 6.05 1.38 14.23
CA MET A 196 4.89 1.93 13.49
C MET A 196 4.13 2.97 14.31
N VAL A 197 3.93 2.74 15.61
CA VAL A 197 3.31 3.74 16.50
C VAL A 197 4.19 4.99 16.58
N ALA A 198 5.49 4.84 16.82
CA ALA A 198 6.42 5.96 16.92
C ALA A 198 6.43 6.80 15.63
N LEU A 199 6.47 6.14 14.47
CA LEU A 199 6.39 6.81 13.18
C LEU A 199 5.07 7.56 12.98
N GLY A 200 3.93 6.94 13.32
CA GLY A 200 2.63 7.58 13.26
C GLY A 200 2.55 8.83 14.14
N LEU A 201 3.03 8.75 15.37
CA LEU A 201 3.08 9.89 16.31
C LEU A 201 3.96 11.03 15.79
N VAL A 202 5.13 10.72 15.22
CA VAL A 202 6.02 11.72 14.62
C VAL A 202 5.34 12.45 13.48
N LEU A 203 4.68 11.72 12.57
CA LEU A 203 4.03 12.31 11.40
C LEU A 203 2.83 13.18 11.77
N VAL A 204 2.03 12.74 12.76
CA VAL A 204 0.95 13.57 13.32
C VAL A 204 1.52 14.82 13.99
N GLY A 205 2.61 14.71 14.73
CA GLY A 205 3.30 15.85 15.34
C GLY A 205 3.79 16.86 14.31
N ILE A 206 4.36 16.39 13.19
CA ILE A 206 4.76 17.24 12.06
C ILE A 206 3.56 17.94 11.44
N ALA A 207 2.46 17.22 11.20
CA ALA A 207 1.25 17.79 10.62
C ALA A 207 0.67 18.92 11.49
N LEU A 208 0.61 18.71 12.81
CA LEU A 208 0.20 19.73 13.77
C LEU A 208 1.14 20.95 13.75
N ALA A 209 2.46 20.72 13.67
CA ALA A 209 3.44 21.80 13.63
C ALA A 209 3.38 22.65 12.35
N LEU A 210 2.91 22.08 11.24
CA LEU A 210 2.78 22.76 9.94
C LEU A 210 1.47 23.57 9.80
N GLY A 211 0.73 23.75 10.89
CA GLY A 211 -0.52 24.50 10.87
C GLY A 211 -1.73 23.66 10.48
N GLY A 212 -1.68 22.36 10.82
CA GLY A 212 -2.93 21.64 11.05
C GLY A 212 -3.78 22.45 12.01
#